data_AF-A0A3D6EVZ4-F1
#
_entry.id   AF-A0A3D6EVZ4-F1
#
_cell.length_a   1.000
_cell.length_b   1.000
_cell.length_c   1.000
_cell.angle_alpha   90.00
_cell.angle_beta   90.00
_cell.angle_gamma   90.00
#
_symmetry.space_group_name_H-M   'P 1'
#
loop_
_entity.id
_entity.type
_entity.pdbx_description
1 polymer ?
#
loop_
_entity_poly.entity_id
_entity_poly.type
_entity_poly.pdbx_seq_one_letter_code
_entity_poly.pdbx_strand_id
1 'polypeptide(L)'
;MIKSCNEWEKMCESLDFSHRRKIHYNSIYNFLYHYKDLTNTRKDSVSLLIEQYIDFVTEKGLQLSKKESRSLFYSHIMKIGQYFRDELGFKSRLSIDGALLGGGTIDLLLYILGLLKYTFNLPVFTLILLVNTVLIRVTYGTKRKLYGPDY
;
A
#
# COMPACT_ATOMS: atom_id res chain seq x y z
N MET A 1 -6.54 21.24 1.62
CA MET A 1 -5.83 20.18 0.89
C MET A 1 -4.45 20.58 0.33
N ILE A 2 -4.29 21.34 -0.76
CA ILE A 2 -2.96 21.54 -1.42
C ILE A 2 -1.90 22.13 -0.46
N LYS A 3 -2.29 23.09 0.39
CA LYS A 3 -1.37 23.70 1.36
C LYS A 3 -0.91 22.70 2.45
N SER A 4 -1.83 21.91 3.02
CA SER A 4 -1.48 20.90 4.01
C SER A 4 -0.65 19.75 3.41
N CYS A 5 -0.86 19.43 2.14
CA CYS A 5 -0.05 18.43 1.43
C CYS A 5 1.40 18.90 1.23
N ASN A 6 1.62 20.15 0.81
CA ASN A 6 2.96 20.71 0.66
C ASN A 6 3.70 20.83 2.00
N GLU A 7 2.99 21.15 3.07
CA GLU A 7 3.56 21.20 4.43
C GLU A 7 3.91 19.78 4.92
N TRP A 8 3.03 18.82 4.69
CA TRP A 8 3.26 17.42 5.03
C TRP A 8 4.45 16.80 4.28
N GLU A 9 4.60 17.08 2.98
CA GLU A 9 5.75 16.62 2.19
C GLU A 9 7.06 17.13 2.81
N LYS A 10 7.15 18.42 3.13
CA LYS A 10 8.32 19.01 3.80
C LYS A 10 8.61 18.40 5.16
N MET A 11 7.58 18.14 5.97
CA MET A 11 7.75 17.48 7.26
C MET A 11 8.35 16.07 7.09
N CYS A 12 7.92 15.34 6.06
CA CYS A 12 8.38 13.97 5.78
C CYS A 12 9.77 13.90 5.13
N GLU A 13 10.26 14.97 4.50
CA GLU A 13 11.60 15.02 3.89
C GLU A 13 12.73 14.79 4.91
N SER A 14 12.52 15.14 6.17
CA SER A 14 13.49 14.92 7.25
C SER A 14 13.50 13.49 7.82
N LEU A 15 12.47 12.70 7.52
CA LEU A 15 12.31 11.34 8.06
C LEU A 15 13.19 10.34 7.33
N ASP A 16 13.72 9.37 8.07
CA ASP A 16 14.37 8.20 7.50
C ASP A 16 13.39 7.29 6.73
N PHE A 17 13.95 6.35 5.99
CA PHE A 17 13.17 5.41 5.17
C PHE A 17 12.20 4.54 5.98
N SER A 18 12.56 4.15 7.20
CA SER A 18 11.75 3.28 8.06
C SER A 18 10.51 4.02 8.58
N HIS A 19 10.69 5.28 8.99
CA HIS A 19 9.60 6.16 9.41
C HIS A 19 8.66 6.46 8.24
N ARG A 20 9.20 6.82 7.07
CA ARG A 20 8.39 7.05 5.85
C ARG A 20 7.53 5.84 5.46
N ARG A 21 8.08 4.63 5.58
CA ARG A 21 7.30 3.39 5.35
C ARG A 21 6.14 3.22 6.32
N LYS A 22 6.35 3.48 7.61
CA LYS A 22 5.29 3.35 8.64
C LYS A 22 4.14 4.33 8.41
N ILE A 23 4.41 5.49 7.83
CA ILE A 23 3.42 6.50 7.48
C ILE A 23 3.00 6.43 6.00
N HIS A 24 3.19 5.29 5.33
CA HIS A 24 2.73 5.03 3.95
C HIS A 24 3.07 6.17 2.96
N TYR A 25 4.25 6.76 3.13
CA TYR A 25 4.59 8.02 2.47
C TYR A 25 4.44 7.94 0.95
N ASN A 26 4.97 6.89 0.32
CA ASN A 26 4.92 6.76 -1.13
C ASN A 26 3.50 6.50 -1.64
N SER A 27 2.66 5.83 -0.84
CA SER A 27 1.25 5.64 -1.17
C SER A 27 0.52 6.99 -1.24
N ILE A 28 0.66 7.83 -0.21
CA ILE A 28 0.06 9.19 -0.20
C ILE A 28 0.64 10.05 -1.32
N TYR A 29 1.96 10.07 -1.47
CA TYR A 29 2.62 10.84 -2.53
C TYR A 29 2.11 10.47 -3.93
N ASN A 30 1.93 9.17 -4.19
CA ASN A 30 1.36 8.71 -5.46
C ASN A 30 -0.10 9.12 -5.65
N PHE A 31 -0.91 9.08 -4.59
CA PHE A 31 -2.30 9.57 -4.67
C PHE A 31 -2.34 11.06 -4.97
N LEU A 32 -1.53 11.86 -4.28
CA LEU A 32 -1.44 13.30 -4.52
C LEU A 32 -0.99 13.61 -5.95
N TYR A 33 0.00 12.88 -6.46
CA TYR A 33 0.50 13.04 -7.83
C TYR A 33 -0.60 12.83 -8.89
N HIS A 34 -1.45 11.82 -8.72
CA HIS A 34 -2.54 11.48 -9.66
C HIS A 34 -3.89 12.10 -9.28
N TYR A 35 -3.99 12.87 -8.18
CA TYR A 35 -5.26 13.37 -7.65
C TYR A 35 -6.02 14.24 -8.66
N LYS A 36 -5.29 15.04 -9.43
CA LYS A 36 -5.88 15.90 -10.48
C LYS A 36 -6.65 15.10 -11.54
N ASP A 37 -6.25 13.86 -11.77
CA ASP A 37 -6.80 12.97 -12.81
C ASP A 37 -8.07 12.23 -12.35
N LEU A 38 -8.45 12.33 -11.07
CA LEU A 38 -9.72 11.80 -10.56
C LEU A 38 -10.94 12.62 -11.04
N THR A 39 -12.08 11.94 -11.13
CA THR A 39 -13.36 12.62 -11.35
C THR A 39 -13.77 13.50 -10.16
N ASN A 40 -14.53 14.56 -10.43
CA ASN A 40 -14.99 15.48 -9.37
C ASN A 40 -15.81 14.75 -8.29
N THR A 41 -16.60 13.74 -8.67
CA THR A 41 -17.41 12.94 -7.75
C THR A 41 -16.59 12.20 -6.68
N ARG A 42 -15.34 11.83 -6.99
CA ARG A 42 -14.45 11.14 -6.03
C ARG A 42 -13.54 12.07 -5.25
N LYS A 43 -13.25 13.25 -5.81
CA LYS A 43 -12.30 14.23 -5.25
C LYS A 43 -12.64 14.65 -3.83
N ASP A 44 -13.90 14.90 -3.53
CA ASP A 44 -14.32 15.30 -2.17
C ASP A 44 -14.08 14.18 -1.14
N SER A 45 -14.45 12.94 -1.48
CA SER A 45 -14.22 11.77 -0.61
C SER A 45 -12.74 11.50 -0.39
N VAL A 46 -11.93 11.60 -1.46
CA VAL A 46 -10.49 11.39 -1.39
C VAL A 46 -9.81 12.51 -0.59
N SER A 47 -10.21 13.77 -0.78
CA SER A 47 -9.68 14.91 -0.03
C SER A 47 -9.88 14.73 1.46
N LEU A 48 -11.11 14.40 1.88
CA LEU A 48 -11.44 14.20 3.28
C LEU A 48 -10.60 13.08 3.90
N LEU A 49 -10.45 11.94 3.21
CA LEU A 49 -9.66 10.81 3.70
C LEU A 49 -8.17 11.14 3.79
N ILE A 50 -7.63 11.92 2.85
CA ILE A 50 -6.22 12.36 2.89
C ILE A 50 -5.99 13.35 4.02
N GLU A 51 -6.90 14.30 4.23
CA GLU A 51 -6.78 15.27 5.34
C GLU A 51 -6.86 14.58 6.69
N GLN A 52 -7.86 13.72 6.92
CA GLN A 52 -7.96 12.91 8.14
C GLN A 52 -6.72 12.05 8.39
N TYR A 53 -6.14 11.50 7.32
CA TYR A 53 -4.91 10.74 7.40
C TYR A 53 -3.73 11.61 7.85
N ILE A 54 -3.52 12.75 7.18
CA ILE A 54 -2.41 13.67 7.46
C ILE A 54 -2.51 14.20 8.90
N ASP A 55 -3.71 14.61 9.32
CA ASP A 55 -3.95 15.14 10.66
C ASP A 55 -3.60 14.09 11.72
N PHE A 56 -4.10 12.86 11.57
CA PHE A 56 -3.80 11.77 12.51
C PHE A 56 -2.30 11.46 12.60
N VAL A 57 -1.59 11.40 11.46
CA VAL A 57 -0.15 11.14 11.44
C VAL A 57 0.63 12.29 12.10
N THR A 58 0.17 13.53 11.89
CA THR A 58 0.80 14.74 12.42
C THR A 58 0.59 14.86 13.92
N GLU A 59 -0.62 14.60 14.42
CA GLU A 59 -0.94 14.53 15.86
C GLU A 59 -0.08 13.51 16.60
N LYS A 60 0.30 12.42 15.92
CA LYS A 60 1.21 11.39 16.43
C LYS A 60 2.69 11.73 16.25
N GLY A 61 3.03 12.96 15.84
CA GLY A 61 4.40 13.40 15.65
C GLY A 61 5.15 12.63 14.56
N LEU A 62 4.43 12.17 13.52
CA LEU A 62 4.95 11.34 12.42
C LEU A 62 5.49 9.97 12.86
N GLN A 63 5.19 9.54 14.09
CA GLN A 63 5.62 8.26 14.63
C GLN A 63 4.41 7.37 14.88
N LEU A 64 4.30 6.31 14.08
CA LEU A 64 3.26 5.29 14.26
C LEU A 64 3.86 4.00 14.77
N SER A 65 3.19 3.37 15.73
CA SER A 65 3.42 1.96 16.04
C SER A 65 3.02 1.09 14.84
N LYS A 66 3.53 -0.15 14.77
CA LYS A 66 3.16 -1.11 13.71
C LYS A 66 1.65 -1.37 13.67
N LYS A 67 1.00 -1.39 14.84
CA LYS A 67 -0.46 -1.57 14.97
C LYS A 67 -1.22 -0.37 14.41
N GLU A 68 -0.81 0.85 14.75
CA GLU A 68 -1.41 2.08 14.24
C GLU A 68 -1.22 2.21 12.73
N SER A 69 0.00 2.00 12.24
CA SER A 69 0.30 2.02 10.80
C SER A 69 -0.61 1.06 10.02
N ARG A 70 -0.79 -0.18 10.52
CA ARG A 70 -1.68 -1.17 9.91
C ARG A 70 -3.15 -0.73 9.96
N SER A 71 -3.62 -0.24 11.11
CA SER A 71 -4.99 0.26 11.27
C SER A 71 -5.28 1.42 10.31
N LEU A 72 -4.34 2.35 10.19
CA LEU A 72 -4.43 3.51 9.33
C LEU A 72 -4.43 3.12 7.84
N PHE A 73 -3.64 2.10 7.48
CA PHE A 73 -3.66 1.53 6.13
C PHE A 73 -5.06 1.04 5.74
N TYR A 74 -5.70 0.19 6.55
CA TYR A 74 -7.02 -0.36 6.19
C TYR A 74 -8.15 0.68 6.28
N SER A 75 -8.06 1.62 7.21
CA SER A 75 -9.10 2.64 7.41
C SER A 75 -9.08 3.74 6.36
N HIS A 76 -7.90 4.13 5.87
CA HIS A 76 -7.73 5.26 4.95
C HIS A 76 -7.07 4.85 3.63
N ILE A 77 -5.81 4.39 3.65
CA ILE A 77 -5.01 4.12 2.43
C ILE A 77 -5.69 3.12 1.49
N MET A 78 -6.25 2.03 2.05
CA MET A 78 -6.96 1.01 1.26
C MET A 78 -8.20 1.59 0.57
N LYS A 79 -8.95 2.46 1.27
CA LYS A 79 -10.16 3.11 0.72
C LYS A 79 -9.81 4.14 -0.35
N ILE A 80 -8.81 4.99 -0.08
CA ILE A 80 -8.30 5.94 -1.07
C ILE A 80 -7.84 5.17 -2.32
N GLY A 81 -7.02 4.13 -2.10
CA GLY A 81 -6.51 3.29 -3.17
C GLY A 81 -7.58 2.53 -3.95
N GLN A 82 -8.79 2.34 -3.41
CA GLN A 82 -9.92 1.79 -4.15
C GLN A 82 -10.42 2.78 -5.21
N TYR A 83 -10.63 4.05 -4.87
CA TYR A 83 -11.03 5.07 -5.85
C TYR A 83 -10.02 5.20 -7.00
N PHE A 84 -8.72 5.24 -6.67
CA PHE A 84 -7.66 5.30 -7.67
C PHE A 84 -7.51 4.00 -8.48
N ARG A 85 -7.85 2.85 -7.90
CA ARG A 85 -7.85 1.57 -8.62
C ARG A 85 -8.95 1.55 -9.68
N ASP A 86 -10.15 1.97 -9.29
CA ASP A 86 -11.35 1.88 -10.11
C ASP A 86 -11.29 2.86 -11.29
N GLU A 87 -10.76 4.07 -11.10
CA GLU A 87 -10.70 5.09 -12.16
C GLU A 87 -9.36 5.12 -12.91
N LEU A 88 -8.24 4.94 -12.19
CA LEU A 88 -6.90 5.23 -12.71
C LEU A 88 -6.02 3.98 -12.83
N GLY A 89 -6.54 2.80 -12.47
CA GLY A 89 -5.86 1.52 -12.61
C GLY A 89 -4.71 1.31 -11.62
N PHE A 90 -4.73 1.97 -10.46
CA PHE A 90 -3.76 1.72 -9.39
C PHE A 90 -3.77 0.26 -8.94
N LYS A 91 -2.61 -0.24 -8.48
CA LYS A 91 -2.49 -1.59 -7.92
C LYS A 91 -2.07 -1.53 -6.47
N SER A 92 -2.74 -2.35 -5.66
CA SER A 92 -2.30 -2.62 -4.29
C SER A 92 -1.12 -3.57 -4.33
N ARG A 93 -0.04 -3.20 -3.66
CA ARG A 93 1.16 -4.01 -3.50
C ARG A 93 1.11 -4.71 -2.14
N LEU A 94 1.27 -6.02 -2.18
CA LEU A 94 1.48 -6.81 -0.97
C LEU A 94 2.90 -6.59 -0.45
N SER A 95 3.08 -6.60 0.88
CA SER A 95 4.41 -6.62 1.46
C SER A 95 5.08 -7.98 1.20
N ILE A 96 6.42 -8.02 1.24
CA ILE A 96 7.18 -9.27 1.08
C ILE A 96 6.78 -10.26 2.19
N ASP A 97 6.70 -9.78 3.43
CA ASP A 97 6.23 -10.57 4.58
C ASP A 97 4.82 -11.12 4.33
N GLY A 98 3.92 -10.29 3.77
CA GLY A 98 2.57 -10.71 3.41
C GLY A 98 2.56 -11.78 2.31
N ALA A 99 3.44 -11.69 1.32
CA ALA A 99 3.57 -12.67 0.24
C ALA A 99 4.07 -14.01 0.76
N LEU A 100 5.08 -13.99 1.64
CA LEU A 100 5.62 -15.19 2.28
C LEU A 100 4.59 -15.86 3.18
N LEU A 101 3.91 -15.10 4.04
CA LEU A 101 2.90 -15.65 4.96
C LEU A 101 1.69 -16.19 4.20
N GLY A 102 1.14 -15.41 3.26
CA GLY A 102 -0.02 -15.82 2.47
C GLY A 102 0.27 -17.02 1.58
N GLY A 103 1.40 -16.98 0.86
CA GLY A 103 1.83 -18.07 -0.01
C GLY A 103 2.15 -19.33 0.78
N GLY A 104 2.94 -19.20 1.85
CA GLY A 104 3.34 -20.33 2.68
C GLY A 104 2.15 -21.01 3.36
N THR A 105 1.13 -20.23 3.75
CA THR A 105 -0.13 -20.79 4.28
C THR A 105 -0.87 -21.62 3.23
N ILE A 106 -0.97 -21.13 1.99
CA ILE A 106 -1.63 -21.86 0.89
C ILE A 106 -0.84 -23.13 0.55
N ASP A 107 0.49 -23.02 0.42
CA ASP A 107 1.35 -24.16 0.13
C ASP A 107 1.28 -25.21 1.25
N LEU A 108 1.24 -24.80 2.52
CA LEU A 108 1.05 -25.71 3.66
C LEU A 108 -0.31 -26.43 3.59
N LEU A 109 -1.38 -25.73 3.26
CA LEU A 109 -2.70 -26.34 3.09
C LEU A 109 -2.69 -27.37 1.95
N LEU A 110 -2.06 -27.06 0.82
CA LEU A 110 -1.93 -27.99 -0.31
C LEU A 110 -1.07 -29.20 0.02
N TYR A 111 -0.05 -29.02 0.85
CA TYR A 111 0.76 -30.11 1.38
C TYR A 111 -0.08 -31.05 2.24
N ILE A 112 -0.84 -30.51 3.20
CA ILE A 112 -1.73 -31.29 4.08
C ILE A 112 -2.80 -32.04 3.27
N LEU A 113 -3.34 -31.42 2.21
CA LEU A 113 -4.32 -32.03 1.31
C LEU A 113 -3.71 -33.05 0.32
N GLY A 114 -2.39 -33.26 0.35
CA GLY A 114 -1.70 -34.18 -0.56
C GLY A 114 -1.71 -33.73 -2.02
N LEU A 115 -2.00 -32.46 -2.28
CA LEU A 115 -2.05 -31.86 -3.62
C LEU A 115 -0.67 -31.34 -4.07
N LEU A 116 0.22 -31.02 -3.13
CA LEU A 116 1.57 -30.53 -3.44
C LEU A 116 2.46 -31.55 -4.18
N LYS A 117 2.12 -32.85 -4.10
CA LYS A 117 2.82 -33.91 -4.85
C LYS A 117 2.73 -33.70 -6.38
N TYR A 118 1.63 -33.09 -6.85
CA TYR A 118 1.44 -32.77 -8.27
C TYR A 118 2.31 -31.60 -8.74
N THR A 119 2.93 -30.88 -7.80
CA THR A 119 3.86 -29.77 -8.07
C THR A 119 5.27 -30.09 -7.59
N PHE A 120 5.65 -31.37 -7.49
CA PHE A 120 6.96 -31.83 -7.03
C PHE A 120 7.36 -31.27 -5.64
N ASN A 121 6.37 -31.05 -4.77
CA ASN A 121 6.53 -30.42 -3.45
C ASN A 121 7.12 -29.00 -3.49
N LEU A 122 7.05 -28.31 -4.63
CA LEU A 122 7.47 -26.92 -4.72
C LEU A 122 6.41 -25.99 -4.11
N PRO A 123 6.83 -24.92 -3.40
CA PRO A 123 5.93 -23.91 -2.83
C PRO A 123 5.47 -22.94 -3.94
N VAL A 124 4.64 -23.45 -4.85
CA VAL A 124 4.25 -22.76 -6.08
C VAL A 124 3.51 -21.45 -5.76
N PHE A 125 2.63 -21.42 -4.74
CA PHE A 125 1.87 -20.20 -4.44
C PHE A 125 2.75 -19.12 -3.81
N THR A 126 3.69 -19.48 -2.94
CA THR A 126 4.70 -18.56 -2.43
C THR A 126 5.51 -17.95 -3.57
N LEU A 127 6.00 -18.77 -4.50
CA LEU A 127 6.75 -18.29 -5.66
C LEU A 127 5.90 -17.36 -6.54
N ILE A 128 4.66 -17.74 -6.85
CA ILE A 128 3.73 -16.91 -7.63
C ILE A 128 3.52 -15.54 -6.96
N LEU A 129 3.26 -15.51 -5.64
CA LEU A 129 3.02 -14.24 -4.94
C LEU A 129 4.28 -13.36 -4.87
N LEU A 130 5.46 -13.95 -4.68
CA LEU A 130 6.73 -13.21 -4.70
C LEU A 130 7.00 -12.61 -6.09
N VAL A 131 6.89 -13.42 -7.15
CA VAL A 131 7.07 -12.96 -8.53
C VAL A 131 6.06 -11.87 -8.87
N ASN A 132 4.79 -12.06 -8.52
CA ASN A 132 3.75 -11.06 -8.74
C ASN A 132 4.06 -9.74 -8.00
N THR A 133 4.53 -9.82 -6.75
CA THR A 133 4.92 -8.63 -5.97
C THR A 133 6.06 -7.85 -6.64
N VAL A 134 7.03 -8.54 -7.23
CA VAL A 134 8.12 -7.90 -7.99
C VAL A 134 7.61 -7.31 -9.30
N LEU A 135 6.81 -8.05 -10.08
CA LEU A 135 6.25 -7.57 -11.35
C LEU A 135 5.39 -6.32 -11.15
N ILE A 136 4.48 -6.33 -10.17
CA ILE A 136 3.65 -5.17 -9.83
C ILE A 136 4.54 -3.96 -9.50
N ARG A 137 5.60 -4.16 -8.70
CA ARG A 137 6.54 -3.08 -8.34
C ARG A 137 7.20 -2.47 -9.57
N VAL A 138 7.71 -3.30 -10.48
CA VAL A 138 8.43 -2.82 -11.68
C VAL A 138 7.48 -2.12 -12.65
N THR A 139 6.33 -2.73 -12.94
CA THR A 139 5.41 -2.24 -13.97
C THR A 139 4.63 -1.00 -13.55
N TYR A 140 4.19 -0.93 -12.29
CA TYR A 140 3.33 0.16 -11.81
C TYR A 140 4.07 1.17 -10.93
N GLY A 141 5.23 0.82 -10.38
CA GLY A 141 6.03 1.75 -9.57
C GLY A 141 6.63 2.87 -10.39
N THR A 142 7.10 2.57 -11.61
CA THR A 142 7.58 3.58 -12.57
C THR A 142 6.47 4.55 -12.98
N LYS A 143 5.22 4.08 -13.01
CA LYS A 143 4.02 4.89 -13.30
C LYS A 143 3.46 5.62 -12.07
N ARG A 144 4.04 5.41 -10.88
CA ARG A 144 3.53 5.94 -9.61
C ARG A 144 2.08 5.53 -9.33
N LYS A 145 1.67 4.34 -9.78
CA LYS A 145 0.30 3.81 -9.64
C LYS A 145 0.24 2.65 -8.64
N LEU A 146 0.94 2.82 -7.52
CA LEU A 146 1.07 1.82 -6.45
C LEU A 146 0.72 2.41 -5.10
N TYR A 147 0.14 1.56 -4.25
CA TYR A 147 -0.04 1.79 -2.83
C TYR A 147 0.09 0.47 -2.07
N GLY A 148 0.44 0.50 -0.78
CA GLY A 148 0.57 -0.71 0.02
C GLY A 148 0.96 -0.41 1.47
N PRO A 149 0.85 -1.41 2.37
CA PRO A 149 1.05 -1.24 3.81
C PRO A 149 2.50 -0.99 4.23
N ASP A 150 3.43 -1.09 3.28
CA ASP A 150 4.88 -1.02 3.47
C ASP A 150 5.54 -0.22 2.32
N TYR A 151 4.74 0.60 1.63
CA TYR A 151 5.14 1.30 0.42
C TYR A 151 5.31 2.79 0.65
#